data_AF-A0A943JMF9-F1
#
_entry.id   AF-A0A943JMF9-F1
#
_cell.length_a   1.000
_cell.length_b   1.000
_cell.length_c   1.000
_cell.angle_alpha   90.00
_cell.angle_beta   90.00
_cell.angle_gamma   90.00
#
_symmetry.space_group_name_H-M   'P 1'
#
loop_
_entity.id
_entity.type
_entity.pdbx_description
1 polymer ?
#
loop_
_entity_poly.entity_id
_entity_poly.type
_entity_poly.pdbx_seq_one_letter_code
_entity_poly.pdbx_strand_id
1 'polypeptide(L)'
;MKKTISLFILIAIFIIVLLNNKAIQNFIVKKIIYRDTPVALEANEYKLKDTFFYVDETYDFYANSKEQLSKIVYTVLNNGWNSFTFYCNYDNCSNDINKLSNNDEHLVLNNFLHPYNSYTKIFLSVNSFGRVEISPIKTYNQEEISFINTKVDSIMKSIITDNMSDREKIKAFHDYVINNTKYDVEYVESKLTDINNPSHTAIGPLLYGKALCGGYTDLMAIFLNKIGIPNYKISGEDHVWNLVYLDGKWLHLDLTWDDPVTSNGENILLNKFFLITTDELKALNTGYHDFNEEYFVEAVN
;
A
#
# COMPACT_ATOMS: atom_id res chain seq x y z
N MET A 1 64.82 18.31 19.20
CA MET A 1 63.93 19.35 18.62
C MET A 1 63.03 18.86 17.49
N LYS A 2 63.53 18.32 16.37
CA LYS A 2 62.64 17.90 15.27
C LYS A 2 61.62 16.81 15.65
N LYS A 3 62.01 15.81 16.45
CA LYS A 3 61.11 14.74 16.92
C LYS A 3 60.02 15.24 17.89
N THR A 4 60.35 16.18 18.77
CA THR A 4 59.39 16.77 19.72
C THR A 4 58.39 17.67 19.02
N ILE A 5 58.84 18.49 18.05
CA ILE A 5 57.96 19.32 17.21
C ILE A 5 56.98 18.44 16.39
N SER A 6 57.48 17.33 15.82
CA SER A 6 56.63 16.38 15.09
C SER A 6 55.53 15.76 15.97
N LEU A 7 55.87 15.41 17.21
CA LEU A 7 54.90 14.85 18.17
C LEU A 7 53.81 15.86 18.54
N PHE A 8 54.17 17.14 18.75
CA PHE A 8 53.19 18.19 19.03
C PHE A 8 52.24 18.45 17.86
N ILE A 9 52.76 18.43 16.62
CA ILE A 9 51.93 18.56 15.42
C ILE A 9 50.95 17.39 15.33
N LEU A 10 51.40 16.16 15.59
CA LEU A 10 50.54 14.97 15.52
C LEU A 10 49.42 15.00 16.58
N ILE A 11 49.74 15.43 17.80
CA ILE A 11 48.76 15.63 18.87
C ILE A 11 47.77 16.74 18.52
N ALA A 12 48.24 17.86 17.95
CA ALA A 12 47.37 18.94 17.53
C ALA A 12 46.40 18.50 16.42
N ILE A 13 46.88 17.74 15.43
CA ILE A 13 46.03 17.15 14.38
C ILE A 13 45.02 16.19 15.02
N PHE A 14 45.44 15.34 15.95
CA PHE A 14 44.54 14.40 16.63
C PHE A 14 43.45 15.13 17.43
N ILE A 15 43.79 16.20 18.15
CA ILE A 15 42.83 17.05 18.87
C ILE A 15 41.87 17.73 17.89
N ILE A 16 42.36 18.28 16.77
CA ILE A 16 41.51 18.89 15.74
C ILE A 16 40.53 17.85 15.18
N VAL A 17 40.96 16.62 14.90
CA VAL A 17 40.09 15.53 14.42
C VAL A 17 39.05 15.18 15.48
N LEU A 18 39.43 15.07 16.76
CA LEU A 18 38.48 14.78 17.84
C LEU A 18 37.44 15.90 18.01
N LEU A 19 37.87 17.16 17.99
CA LEU A 19 36.97 18.33 18.12
C LEU A 19 36.02 18.46 16.92
N ASN A 20 36.44 18.02 15.74
CA ASN A 20 35.66 18.12 14.50
C ASN A 20 35.08 16.77 14.04
N ASN A 21 35.05 15.75 14.88
CA ASN A 21 34.70 14.38 14.49
C ASN A 21 33.33 14.33 13.77
N LYS A 22 32.30 14.99 14.30
CA LYS A 22 30.98 15.08 13.64
C LYS A 22 31.04 15.76 12.27
N ALA A 23 31.80 16.85 12.12
CA ALA A 23 31.92 17.56 10.85
C ALA A 23 32.69 16.74 9.80
N ILE A 24 33.75 16.04 10.21
CA ILE A 24 34.53 15.14 9.36
C ILE A 24 33.68 13.93 8.94
N GLN A 25 32.95 13.32 9.87
CA GLN A 25 32.00 12.24 9.57
C GLN A 25 30.94 12.71 8.56
N ASN A 26 30.31 13.86 8.80
CA ASN A 26 29.33 14.43 7.86
C ASN A 26 29.94 14.72 6.48
N PHE A 27 31.18 15.20 6.42
CA PHE A 27 31.89 15.45 5.16
C PHE A 27 32.16 14.15 4.41
N ILE A 28 32.71 13.12 5.07
CA ILE A 28 32.98 11.81 4.48
C ILE A 28 31.68 11.16 4.01
N VAL A 29 30.64 11.17 4.86
CA VAL A 29 29.33 10.62 4.53
C VAL A 29 28.76 11.32 3.29
N LYS A 30 28.68 12.65 3.26
CA LYS A 30 28.09 13.39 2.13
C LYS A 30 28.92 13.39 0.84
N LYS A 31 30.26 13.38 0.93
CA LYS A 31 31.14 13.57 -0.25
C LYS A 31 31.79 12.30 -0.75
N ILE A 32 31.90 11.27 0.09
CA ILE A 32 32.62 10.02 -0.24
C ILE A 32 31.67 8.82 -0.21
N ILE A 33 30.77 8.73 0.77
CA ILE A 33 29.86 7.57 0.93
C ILE A 33 28.58 7.76 0.11
N TYR A 34 27.96 8.95 0.17
CA TYR A 34 26.80 9.32 -0.64
C TYR A 34 27.19 9.69 -2.09
N ARG A 35 28.28 9.09 -2.59
CA ARG A 35 28.81 9.38 -3.93
C ARG A 35 27.84 8.97 -5.03
N ASP A 36 27.06 7.91 -4.76
CA ASP A 36 25.91 7.54 -5.57
C ASP A 36 24.68 8.24 -4.98
N THR A 37 24.32 9.37 -5.58
CA THR A 37 23.03 10.02 -5.34
C THR A 37 21.94 9.02 -5.70
N PRO A 38 20.95 8.76 -4.82
CA PRO A 38 19.85 7.89 -5.19
C PRO A 38 19.11 8.50 -6.39
N VAL A 39 18.94 7.71 -7.45
CA VAL A 39 18.22 8.13 -8.65
C VAL A 39 16.93 7.32 -8.71
N ALA A 40 15.82 8.00 -8.96
CA ALA A 40 14.53 7.35 -9.14
C ALA A 40 14.62 6.29 -10.25
N LEU A 41 14.04 5.12 -10.00
CA LEU A 41 13.90 4.08 -11.02
C LEU A 41 12.64 4.36 -11.86
N GLU A 42 12.49 3.68 -13.00
CA GLU A 42 11.24 3.75 -13.76
C GLU A 42 10.09 3.15 -12.93
N ALA A 43 8.94 3.83 -12.93
CA ALA A 43 7.72 3.30 -12.34
C ALA A 43 7.19 2.14 -13.18
N ASN A 44 6.60 1.14 -12.52
CA ASN A 44 5.87 0.12 -13.26
C ASN A 44 4.52 0.64 -13.78
N GLU A 45 3.86 -0.17 -14.61
CA GLU A 45 2.57 0.17 -15.24
C GLU A 45 1.40 0.32 -14.24
N TYR A 46 1.57 -0.18 -13.00
CA TYR A 46 0.55 -0.18 -11.95
C TYR A 46 0.70 0.98 -10.96
N LYS A 47 1.56 1.96 -11.26
CA LYS A 47 1.65 3.18 -10.48
C LYS A 47 0.31 3.92 -10.49
N LEU A 48 -0.24 4.19 -9.30
CA LEU A 48 -1.39 5.08 -9.19
C LEU A 48 -0.97 6.52 -9.47
N LYS A 49 -1.78 7.19 -10.29
CA LYS A 49 -1.60 8.61 -10.65
C LYS A 49 -2.49 9.52 -9.81
N ASP A 50 -3.53 8.95 -9.22
CA ASP A 50 -4.41 9.66 -8.30
C ASP A 50 -3.65 10.04 -7.03
N THR A 51 -4.01 11.18 -6.46
CA THR A 51 -3.40 11.70 -5.23
C THR A 51 -4.39 11.64 -4.09
N PHE A 52 -3.91 11.25 -2.91
CA PHE A 52 -4.72 11.15 -1.69
C PHE A 52 -4.10 12.02 -0.58
N PHE A 53 -4.89 12.49 0.36
CA PHE A 53 -4.42 13.43 1.40
C PHE A 53 -3.40 12.81 2.37
N TYR A 54 -3.54 11.52 2.68
CA TYR A 54 -2.71 10.85 3.69
C TYR A 54 -1.32 10.44 3.17
N VAL A 55 -1.17 10.25 1.86
CA VAL A 55 0.06 9.78 1.24
C VAL A 55 0.57 10.76 0.19
N ASP A 56 1.89 10.88 0.08
CA ASP A 56 2.51 11.81 -0.87
C ASP A 56 3.83 11.23 -1.39
N GLU A 57 4.16 11.53 -2.63
CA GLU A 57 5.40 11.08 -3.28
C GLU A 57 6.53 12.11 -3.09
N THR A 58 7.77 11.65 -3.08
CA THR A 58 8.95 12.51 -3.07
C THR A 58 10.07 11.91 -3.91
N TYR A 59 10.81 12.78 -4.58
CA TYR A 59 12.03 12.42 -5.30
C TYR A 59 13.29 12.97 -4.60
N ASP A 60 13.12 13.52 -3.39
CA ASP A 60 14.21 13.74 -2.45
C ASP A 60 14.38 12.49 -1.58
N PHE A 61 15.40 11.69 -1.90
CA PHE A 61 15.70 10.43 -1.24
C PHE A 61 16.63 10.60 -0.02
N TYR A 62 16.57 11.78 0.61
CA TYR A 62 17.21 12.07 1.89
C TYR A 62 16.14 12.33 2.95
N ALA A 63 15.81 11.30 3.75
CA ALA A 63 14.89 11.44 4.89
C ALA A 63 15.56 12.23 6.03
N ASN A 64 15.12 13.47 6.25
CA ASN A 64 15.53 14.31 7.39
C ASN A 64 14.43 14.43 8.47
N SER A 65 13.29 13.76 8.28
CA SER A 65 12.18 13.66 9.24
C SER A 65 11.42 12.35 9.06
N LYS A 66 10.57 11.99 10.04
CA LYS A 66 9.65 10.86 9.92
C LYS A 66 8.67 11.02 8.75
N GLU A 67 8.20 12.24 8.51
CA GLU A 67 7.32 12.56 7.36
C GLU A 67 8.01 12.27 6.03
N GLN A 68 9.25 12.75 5.84
CA GLN A 68 10.01 12.47 4.62
C GLN A 68 10.31 10.98 4.45
N LEU A 69 10.58 10.26 5.54
CA LEU A 69 10.71 8.79 5.51
C LEU A 69 9.43 8.13 4.99
N SER A 70 8.26 8.51 5.51
CA SER A 70 6.97 7.98 5.03
C SER A 70 6.74 8.27 3.55
N LYS A 71 7.04 9.49 3.07
CA LYS A 71 6.92 9.85 1.65
C LYS A 71 7.84 9.02 0.75
N ILE A 72 9.10 8.80 1.17
CA ILE A 72 10.04 7.96 0.41
C ILE A 72 9.53 6.52 0.36
N VAL A 73 9.09 5.95 1.49
CA VAL A 73 8.52 4.60 1.55
C VAL A 73 7.32 4.48 0.62
N TYR A 74 6.35 5.41 0.70
CA TYR A 74 5.20 5.42 -0.19
C TYR A 74 5.62 5.53 -1.67
N THR A 75 6.59 6.39 -1.99
CA THR A 75 7.11 6.53 -3.36
C THR A 75 7.63 5.19 -3.89
N VAL A 76 8.48 4.50 -3.12
CA VAL A 76 9.05 3.20 -3.52
C VAL A 76 7.92 2.18 -3.80
N LEU A 77 6.91 2.16 -2.94
CA LEU A 77 5.77 1.24 -3.04
C LEU A 77 4.86 1.56 -4.22
N ASN A 78 4.44 2.82 -4.38
CA ASN A 78 3.55 3.27 -5.45
C ASN A 78 4.19 3.16 -6.83
N ASN A 79 5.50 3.42 -6.95
CA ASN A 79 6.23 3.22 -8.21
C ASN A 79 6.50 1.72 -8.49
N GLY A 80 6.19 0.82 -7.55
CA GLY A 80 6.27 -0.62 -7.75
C GLY A 80 7.69 -1.18 -7.74
N TRP A 81 8.64 -0.49 -7.11
CA TRP A 81 10.04 -0.92 -7.09
C TRP A 81 10.23 -2.12 -6.15
N ASN A 82 11.01 -3.11 -6.61
CA ASN A 82 11.29 -4.34 -5.85
C ASN A 82 12.40 -4.13 -4.80
N SER A 83 13.28 -3.17 -5.03
CA SER A 83 14.26 -2.72 -4.05
C SER A 83 14.66 -1.29 -4.37
N PHE A 84 14.94 -0.51 -3.34
CA PHE A 84 15.46 0.84 -3.51
C PHE A 84 16.42 1.19 -2.37
N THR A 85 17.32 2.13 -2.64
CA THR A 85 18.25 2.65 -1.63
C THR A 85 18.04 4.14 -1.48
N PHE A 86 17.95 4.61 -0.24
CA PHE A 86 17.88 6.02 0.09
C PHE A 86 18.74 6.31 1.33
N TYR A 87 18.78 7.57 1.76
CA TYR A 87 19.55 7.98 2.93
C TYR A 87 18.64 8.56 4.00
N CYS A 88 19.02 8.35 5.25
CA CYS A 88 18.30 8.84 6.40
C CYS A 88 19.23 9.51 7.40
N ASN A 89 18.88 10.74 7.79
CA ASN A 89 19.78 11.64 8.50
C ASN A 89 19.02 12.47 9.57
N TYR A 90 18.29 11.79 10.44
CA TYR A 90 17.72 12.38 11.66
C TYR A 90 17.88 11.42 12.85
N ASP A 91 17.91 11.98 14.06
CA ASP A 91 18.37 11.28 15.28
C ASP A 91 17.61 9.96 15.57
N ASN A 92 16.31 9.91 15.29
CA ASN A 92 15.45 8.75 15.57
C ASN A 92 15.27 7.80 14.39
N CYS A 93 15.98 7.99 13.28
CA CYS A 93 15.69 7.25 12.05
C CYS A 93 15.79 5.73 12.20
N SER A 94 16.82 5.22 12.86
CA SER A 94 16.98 3.78 13.04
C SER A 94 15.81 3.16 13.83
N ASN A 95 15.25 3.90 14.79
CA ASN A 95 14.09 3.45 15.55
C ASN A 95 12.82 3.44 14.69
N ASP A 96 12.61 4.49 13.90
CA ASP A 96 11.44 4.58 13.01
C ASP A 96 11.51 3.52 11.88
N ILE A 97 12.70 3.26 11.34
CA ILE A 97 12.94 2.14 10.41
C ILE A 97 12.62 0.79 11.06
N ASN A 98 13.10 0.56 12.28
CA ASN A 98 12.82 -0.68 13.00
C ASN A 98 11.32 -0.85 13.27
N LYS A 99 10.60 0.23 13.57
CA LYS A 99 9.15 0.19 13.72
C LYS A 99 8.46 -0.15 12.41
N LEU A 100 8.81 0.54 11.31
CA LEU A 100 8.23 0.27 9.98
C LEU A 100 8.46 -1.17 9.52
N SER A 101 9.61 -1.77 9.85
CA SER A 101 9.92 -3.15 9.45
C SER A 101 9.25 -4.24 10.30
N ASN A 102 8.78 -3.91 11.51
CA ASN A 102 8.29 -4.89 12.50
C ASN A 102 6.86 -4.66 12.99
N ASN A 103 6.25 -3.52 12.68
CA ASN A 103 4.88 -3.19 13.09
C ASN A 103 3.97 -3.15 11.86
N ASP A 104 2.82 -3.80 11.92
CA ASP A 104 1.83 -3.86 10.85
C ASP A 104 1.13 -2.53 10.57
N GLU A 105 1.36 -1.47 11.37
CA GLU A 105 0.91 -0.10 11.08
C GLU A 105 1.25 0.36 9.65
N HIS A 106 2.38 -0.07 9.09
CA HIS A 106 2.77 0.27 7.72
C HIS A 106 1.83 -0.34 6.66
N LEU A 107 1.08 -1.41 6.98
CA LEU A 107 0.14 -2.04 6.06
C LEU A 107 -1.02 -1.13 5.67
N VAL A 108 -1.28 -0.06 6.44
CA VAL A 108 -2.23 0.99 6.04
C VAL A 108 -1.88 1.60 4.68
N LEU A 109 -0.59 1.59 4.27
CA LEU A 109 -0.20 2.10 2.96
C LEU A 109 -0.76 1.24 1.81
N ASN A 110 -1.00 -0.05 2.01
CA ASN A 110 -1.60 -0.92 0.98
C ASN A 110 -2.98 -0.45 0.52
N ASN A 111 -3.68 0.32 1.36
CA ASN A 111 -4.96 0.91 1.02
C ASN A 111 -4.85 1.93 -0.13
N PHE A 112 -3.70 2.61 -0.24
CA PHE A 112 -3.43 3.68 -1.21
C PHE A 112 -2.51 3.22 -2.36
N LEU A 113 -2.41 1.91 -2.58
CA LEU A 113 -1.62 1.31 -3.64
C LEU A 113 -2.52 0.52 -4.58
N HIS A 114 -2.14 0.46 -5.86
CA HIS A 114 -2.72 -0.51 -6.77
C HIS A 114 -2.54 -1.93 -6.19
N PRO A 115 -3.52 -2.85 -6.26
CA PRO A 115 -3.40 -4.19 -5.70
C PRO A 115 -2.12 -4.93 -6.09
N TYR A 116 -1.68 -4.83 -7.35
CA TYR A 116 -0.41 -5.42 -7.81
C TYR A 116 0.87 -4.78 -7.24
N ASN A 117 0.78 -3.57 -6.68
CA ASN A 117 1.89 -2.93 -5.97
C ASN A 117 1.87 -3.18 -4.46
N SER A 118 0.78 -3.77 -3.94
CA SER A 118 0.66 -4.15 -2.53
C SER A 118 1.69 -5.19 -2.10
N TYR A 119 1.91 -5.25 -0.80
CA TYR A 119 2.95 -6.08 -0.18
C TYR A 119 2.45 -6.67 1.13
N THR A 120 3.03 -7.80 1.54
CA THR A 120 2.75 -8.44 2.82
C THR A 120 3.75 -8.02 3.91
N LYS A 121 4.94 -7.58 3.50
CA LYS A 121 5.99 -7.11 4.41
C LYS A 121 6.96 -6.18 3.71
N ILE A 122 7.53 -5.22 4.43
CA ILE A 122 8.69 -4.45 3.97
C ILE A 122 9.91 -4.81 4.82
N PHE A 123 11.01 -5.14 4.15
CA PHE A 123 12.32 -5.20 4.81
C PHE A 123 13.03 -3.87 4.67
N LEU A 124 13.42 -3.29 5.80
CA LEU A 124 14.26 -2.10 5.86
C LEU A 124 15.54 -2.42 6.62
N SER A 125 16.68 -2.08 6.05
CA SER A 125 17.97 -2.17 6.74
C SER A 125 18.71 -0.85 6.66
N VAL A 126 19.27 -0.40 7.79
CA VAL A 126 20.05 0.85 7.87
C VAL A 126 21.47 0.54 8.32
N ASN A 127 22.46 1.11 7.63
CA ASN A 127 23.86 0.96 8.01
C ASN A 127 24.36 2.12 8.88
N SER A 128 25.60 2.04 9.37
CA SER A 128 26.23 3.05 10.23
C SER A 128 26.38 4.44 9.61
N PHE A 129 26.15 4.57 8.31
CA PHE A 129 26.25 5.82 7.54
C PHE A 129 24.87 6.36 7.13
N GLY A 130 23.78 5.78 7.64
CA GLY A 130 22.41 6.20 7.32
C GLY A 130 21.93 5.78 5.94
N ARG A 131 22.65 4.89 5.23
CA ARG A 131 22.13 4.27 4.00
C ARG A 131 21.05 3.27 4.37
N VAL A 132 19.89 3.41 3.77
CA VAL A 132 18.73 2.54 3.97
C VAL A 132 18.46 1.77 2.70
N GLU A 133 18.27 0.46 2.83
CA GLU A 133 17.78 -0.40 1.75
C GLU A 133 16.37 -0.86 2.11
N ILE A 134 15.43 -0.64 1.18
CA ILE A 134 14.03 -1.06 1.28
C ILE A 134 13.75 -2.14 0.24
N SER A 135 13.13 -3.23 0.66
CA SER A 135 12.76 -4.35 -0.21
C SER A 135 11.40 -4.92 0.21
N PRO A 136 10.29 -4.56 -0.47
CA PRO A 136 8.97 -5.11 -0.18
C PRO A 136 8.81 -6.55 -0.69
N ILE A 137 8.14 -7.40 0.10
CA ILE A 137 7.61 -8.70 -0.34
C ILE A 137 6.23 -8.46 -0.96
N LYS A 138 6.13 -8.56 -2.28
CA LYS A 138 4.89 -8.32 -3.02
C LYS A 138 3.81 -9.35 -2.68
N THR A 139 2.56 -8.90 -2.61
CA THR A 139 1.39 -9.78 -2.41
C THR A 139 1.16 -10.66 -3.63
N TYR A 140 1.39 -10.12 -4.83
CA TYR A 140 1.23 -10.82 -6.10
C TYR A 140 2.57 -10.99 -6.80
N ASN A 141 2.80 -12.19 -7.33
CA ASN A 141 3.89 -12.45 -8.26
C ASN A 141 3.47 -12.20 -9.73
N GLN A 142 4.42 -12.24 -10.66
CA GLN A 142 4.16 -11.92 -12.07
C GLN A 142 3.23 -12.93 -12.77
N GLU A 143 3.25 -14.21 -12.38
CA GLU A 143 2.36 -15.22 -12.94
C GLU A 143 0.92 -14.99 -12.49
N GLU A 144 0.73 -14.64 -11.21
CA GLU A 144 -0.57 -14.26 -10.65
C GLU A 144 -1.13 -13.01 -11.32
N ILE A 145 -0.31 -11.96 -11.47
CA ILE A 145 -0.72 -10.72 -12.16
C ILE A 145 -1.19 -11.03 -13.60
N SER A 146 -0.41 -11.83 -14.34
CA SER A 146 -0.75 -12.23 -15.71
C SER A 146 -2.06 -13.03 -15.78
N PHE A 147 -2.25 -13.97 -14.85
CA PHE A 147 -3.49 -14.73 -14.72
C PHE A 147 -4.69 -13.83 -14.42
N ILE A 148 -4.57 -12.94 -13.43
CA ILE A 148 -5.64 -12.03 -13.02
C ILE A 148 -6.00 -11.12 -14.18
N ASN A 149 -5.02 -10.48 -14.83
CA ASN A 149 -5.28 -9.61 -15.98
C ASN A 149 -6.02 -10.35 -17.10
N THR A 150 -5.59 -11.56 -17.45
CA THR A 150 -6.26 -12.38 -18.47
C THR A 150 -7.72 -12.67 -18.12
N LYS A 151 -7.99 -13.00 -16.85
CA LYS A 151 -9.35 -13.27 -16.36
C LYS A 151 -10.21 -12.00 -16.35
N VAL A 152 -9.68 -10.93 -15.78
CA VAL A 152 -10.34 -9.61 -15.70
C VAL A 152 -10.67 -9.08 -17.10
N ASP A 153 -9.74 -9.15 -18.05
CA ASP A 153 -9.96 -8.78 -19.46
C ASP A 153 -11.13 -9.54 -20.08
N SER A 154 -11.14 -10.86 -19.91
CA SER A 154 -12.19 -11.73 -20.43
C SER A 154 -13.56 -11.39 -19.81
N ILE A 155 -13.59 -11.20 -18.49
CA ILE A 155 -14.81 -10.85 -17.75
C ILE A 155 -15.35 -9.50 -18.22
N MET A 156 -14.51 -8.45 -18.24
CA MET A 156 -14.90 -7.12 -18.69
C MET A 156 -15.51 -7.16 -20.09
N LYS A 157 -14.88 -7.87 -21.03
CA LYS A 157 -15.40 -8.02 -22.39
C LYS A 157 -16.79 -8.66 -22.45
N SER A 158 -17.14 -9.49 -21.47
CA SER A 158 -18.43 -10.20 -21.40
C SER A 158 -19.54 -9.43 -20.69
N ILE A 159 -19.21 -8.56 -19.72
CA ILE A 159 -20.21 -7.94 -18.83
C ILE A 159 -20.35 -6.42 -18.99
N ILE A 160 -19.41 -5.76 -19.68
CA ILE A 160 -19.51 -4.33 -19.98
C ILE A 160 -19.40 -4.02 -21.47
N THR A 161 -19.89 -2.84 -21.84
CA THR A 161 -19.73 -2.25 -23.18
C THR A 161 -19.33 -0.78 -23.07
N ASP A 162 -18.76 -0.21 -24.13
CA ASP A 162 -18.30 1.18 -24.13
C ASP A 162 -19.42 2.21 -23.92
N ASN A 163 -20.67 1.85 -24.24
CA ASN A 163 -21.83 2.71 -24.10
C ASN A 163 -22.40 2.76 -22.67
N MET A 164 -21.93 1.89 -21.77
CA MET A 164 -22.34 1.93 -20.37
C MET A 164 -21.72 3.13 -19.66
N SER A 165 -22.51 3.79 -18.83
CA SER A 165 -22.00 4.76 -17.86
C SER A 165 -21.05 4.09 -16.88
N ASP A 166 -20.20 4.89 -16.24
CA ASP A 166 -19.27 4.39 -15.23
C ASP A 166 -20.00 3.72 -14.07
N ARG A 167 -21.14 4.27 -13.63
CA ARG A 167 -22.02 3.64 -12.62
C ARG A 167 -22.52 2.26 -13.06
N GLU A 168 -22.95 2.10 -14.31
CA GLU A 168 -23.41 0.82 -14.85
C GLU A 168 -22.26 -0.20 -14.95
N LYS A 169 -21.05 0.23 -15.32
CA LYS A 169 -19.86 -0.62 -15.33
C LYS A 169 -19.51 -1.10 -13.93
N ILE A 170 -19.49 -0.19 -12.94
CA ILE A 170 -19.25 -0.53 -11.53
C ILE A 170 -20.30 -1.54 -11.04
N LYS A 171 -21.58 -1.33 -11.37
CA LYS A 171 -22.68 -2.24 -11.02
C LYS A 171 -22.48 -3.63 -11.65
N ALA A 172 -22.09 -3.68 -12.92
CA ALA A 172 -21.83 -4.95 -13.60
C ALA A 172 -20.68 -5.73 -12.95
N PHE A 173 -19.60 -5.04 -12.56
CA PHE A 173 -18.48 -5.67 -11.83
C PHE A 173 -18.91 -6.17 -10.46
N HIS A 174 -19.58 -5.32 -9.67
CA HIS A 174 -20.13 -5.67 -8.36
C HIS A 174 -21.00 -6.94 -8.45
N ASP A 175 -21.97 -6.95 -9.35
CA ASP A 175 -22.90 -8.06 -9.49
C ASP A 175 -22.19 -9.33 -9.98
N TYR A 176 -21.23 -9.20 -10.89
CA TYR A 176 -20.47 -10.34 -11.38
C TYR A 176 -19.66 -10.99 -10.25
N VAL A 177 -18.93 -10.20 -9.46
CA VAL A 177 -18.09 -10.73 -8.39
C VAL A 177 -18.93 -11.47 -7.36
N ILE A 178 -20.03 -10.87 -6.87
CA ILE A 178 -20.92 -11.51 -5.88
C ILE A 178 -21.54 -12.79 -6.45
N ASN A 179 -22.04 -12.77 -7.68
CA ASN A 179 -22.67 -13.95 -8.27
C ASN A 179 -21.71 -15.12 -8.53
N ASN A 180 -20.40 -14.87 -8.59
CA ASN A 180 -19.37 -15.88 -8.91
C ASN A 180 -18.43 -16.18 -7.73
N THR A 181 -18.69 -15.60 -6.56
CA THR A 181 -17.88 -15.77 -5.36
C THR A 181 -18.78 -16.19 -4.20
N LYS A 182 -18.20 -16.88 -3.23
CA LYS A 182 -18.82 -17.12 -1.92
C LYS A 182 -17.86 -16.67 -0.82
N TYR A 183 -18.40 -16.09 0.24
CA TYR A 183 -17.60 -15.77 1.40
C TYR A 183 -16.96 -17.04 2.01
N ASP A 184 -15.65 -17.00 2.31
CA ASP A 184 -14.90 -18.18 2.78
C ASP A 184 -15.07 -18.44 4.28
N VAL A 185 -16.30 -18.83 4.65
CA VAL A 185 -16.69 -19.14 6.03
C VAL A 185 -15.84 -20.27 6.62
N GLU A 186 -15.50 -21.28 5.82
CA GLU A 186 -14.68 -22.41 6.26
C GLU A 186 -13.31 -21.95 6.77
N TYR A 187 -12.66 -21.01 6.05
CA TYR A 187 -11.40 -20.46 6.50
C TYR A 187 -11.57 -19.66 7.81
N VAL A 188 -12.59 -18.81 7.91
CA VAL A 188 -12.86 -18.04 9.13
C VAL A 188 -13.10 -18.96 10.33
N GLU A 189 -13.89 -20.02 10.15
CA GLU A 189 -14.19 -20.99 11.20
C GLU A 189 -12.99 -21.87 11.58
N SER A 190 -12.07 -22.11 10.64
CA SER A 190 -10.85 -22.89 10.88
C SER A 190 -9.89 -22.23 11.88
N LYS A 191 -10.05 -20.92 12.13
CA LYS A 191 -9.14 -20.09 12.95
C LYS A 191 -7.68 -20.13 12.49
N LEU A 192 -7.44 -20.50 11.24
CA LEU A 192 -6.14 -20.39 10.62
C LEU A 192 -5.81 -18.91 10.45
N THR A 193 -4.56 -18.56 10.70
CA THR A 193 -4.03 -17.19 10.54
C THR A 193 -3.10 -17.08 9.33
N ASP A 194 -3.29 -17.94 8.33
CA ASP A 194 -2.46 -17.91 7.13
C ASP A 194 -2.90 -16.77 6.21
N ILE A 195 -2.20 -15.64 6.34
CA ILE A 195 -2.44 -14.44 5.53
C ILE A 195 -2.18 -14.68 4.03
N ASN A 196 -1.49 -15.77 3.66
CA ASN A 196 -1.24 -16.12 2.26
C ASN A 196 -2.39 -16.95 1.67
N ASN A 197 -3.49 -17.17 2.40
CA ASN A 197 -4.66 -17.82 1.84
C ASN A 197 -5.17 -16.99 0.63
N PRO A 198 -5.40 -17.61 -0.54
CA PRO A 198 -5.90 -16.93 -1.73
C PRO A 198 -7.18 -16.13 -1.53
N SER A 199 -8.01 -16.46 -0.55
CA SER A 199 -9.25 -15.74 -0.22
C SER A 199 -8.99 -14.28 0.22
N HIS A 200 -7.77 -13.93 0.65
CA HIS A 200 -7.38 -12.54 0.95
C HIS A 200 -7.02 -11.71 -0.29
N THR A 201 -6.93 -12.33 -1.47
CA THR A 201 -6.46 -11.69 -2.71
C THR A 201 -7.44 -11.90 -3.86
N ALA A 202 -7.24 -11.22 -4.99
CA ALA A 202 -8.06 -11.40 -6.19
C ALA A 202 -7.98 -12.82 -6.79
N ILE A 203 -7.00 -13.63 -6.38
CA ILE A 203 -6.90 -15.04 -6.80
C ILE A 203 -8.07 -15.87 -6.24
N GLY A 204 -8.45 -15.64 -4.98
CA GLY A 204 -9.58 -16.29 -4.32
C GLY A 204 -10.85 -16.32 -5.19
N PRO A 205 -11.46 -15.16 -5.48
CA PRO A 205 -12.69 -15.09 -6.27
C PRO A 205 -12.48 -15.58 -7.71
N LEU A 206 -11.34 -15.28 -8.36
CA LEU A 206 -11.13 -15.61 -9.77
C LEU A 206 -10.81 -17.07 -10.06
N LEU A 207 -10.11 -17.76 -9.13
CA LEU A 207 -9.66 -19.14 -9.31
C LEU A 207 -10.50 -20.14 -8.53
N TYR A 208 -10.88 -19.79 -7.30
CA TYR A 208 -11.54 -20.69 -6.36
C TYR A 208 -13.01 -20.36 -6.12
N GLY A 209 -13.49 -19.19 -6.57
CA GLY A 209 -14.85 -18.72 -6.29
C GLY A 209 -15.10 -18.51 -4.79
N LYS A 210 -14.04 -18.26 -4.00
CA LYS A 210 -14.10 -18.03 -2.56
C LYS A 210 -13.28 -16.80 -2.19
N ALA A 211 -13.80 -15.94 -1.32
CA ALA A 211 -13.07 -14.74 -0.89
C ALA A 211 -13.42 -14.33 0.55
N LEU A 212 -12.51 -13.58 1.15
CA LEU A 212 -12.73 -12.71 2.29
C LEU A 212 -12.75 -11.25 1.81
N CYS A 213 -12.96 -10.31 2.73
CA CYS A 213 -13.04 -8.88 2.43
C CYS A 213 -11.89 -8.37 1.54
N GLY A 214 -10.64 -8.81 1.80
CA GLY A 214 -9.48 -8.49 0.96
C GLY A 214 -9.61 -8.96 -0.48
N GLY A 215 -10.11 -10.18 -0.72
CA GLY A 215 -10.26 -10.73 -2.07
C GLY A 215 -11.34 -10.01 -2.89
N TYR A 216 -12.48 -9.68 -2.28
CA TYR A 216 -13.50 -8.85 -2.92
C TYR A 216 -12.96 -7.46 -3.27
N THR A 217 -12.30 -6.82 -2.29
CA THR A 217 -11.78 -5.46 -2.41
C THR A 217 -10.69 -5.35 -3.48
N ASP A 218 -9.78 -6.32 -3.53
CA ASP A 218 -8.69 -6.35 -4.50
C ASP A 218 -9.22 -6.52 -5.92
N LEU A 219 -10.13 -7.47 -6.12
CA LEU A 219 -10.70 -7.70 -7.44
C LEU A 219 -11.49 -6.49 -7.94
N MET A 220 -12.29 -5.86 -7.07
CA MET A 220 -13.03 -4.65 -7.43
C MET A 220 -12.09 -3.49 -7.77
N ALA A 221 -11.05 -3.26 -6.96
CA ALA A 221 -10.05 -2.23 -7.23
C ALA A 221 -9.34 -2.45 -8.57
N ILE A 222 -9.03 -3.70 -8.93
CA ILE A 222 -8.41 -4.04 -10.23
C ILE A 222 -9.35 -3.66 -11.39
N PHE A 223 -10.64 -3.99 -11.31
CA PHE A 223 -11.61 -3.59 -12.33
C PHE A 223 -11.69 -2.05 -12.47
N LEU A 224 -11.78 -1.33 -11.35
CA LEU A 224 -11.89 0.13 -11.32
C LEU A 224 -10.65 0.82 -11.91
N ASN A 225 -9.46 0.39 -11.49
CA ASN A 225 -8.19 0.90 -12.03
C ASN A 225 -8.09 0.69 -13.54
N LYS A 226 -8.59 -0.44 -14.03
CA LYS A 226 -8.52 -0.80 -15.45
C LYS A 226 -9.45 0.02 -16.35
N ILE A 227 -10.52 0.58 -15.79
CA ILE A 227 -11.38 1.56 -16.49
C ILE A 227 -11.06 3.01 -16.13
N GLY A 228 -10.03 3.26 -15.32
CA GLY A 228 -9.57 4.60 -14.97
C GLY A 228 -10.47 5.34 -13.99
N ILE A 229 -11.23 4.62 -13.15
CA ILE A 229 -12.03 5.24 -12.09
C ILE A 229 -11.16 5.39 -10.83
N PRO A 230 -10.94 6.61 -10.31
CA PRO A 230 -10.17 6.81 -9.10
C PRO A 230 -10.81 6.08 -7.92
N ASN A 231 -10.01 5.28 -7.23
CA ASN A 231 -10.45 4.47 -6.11
C ASN A 231 -9.26 4.18 -5.19
N TYR A 232 -9.55 3.85 -3.95
CA TYR A 232 -8.59 3.25 -3.03
C TYR A 232 -9.33 2.34 -2.05
N LYS A 233 -8.59 1.52 -1.29
CA LYS A 233 -9.20 0.63 -0.28
C LYS A 233 -9.32 1.38 1.04
N ILE A 234 -10.41 1.21 1.75
CA ILE A 234 -10.60 1.80 3.07
C ILE A 234 -10.80 0.66 4.07
N SER A 235 -10.17 0.78 5.24
CA SER A 235 -10.13 -0.29 6.22
C SER A 235 -10.50 0.18 7.61
N GLY A 236 -11.28 -0.62 8.31
CA GLY A 236 -11.45 -0.57 9.76
C GLY A 236 -10.47 -1.51 10.47
N GLU A 237 -10.83 -1.95 11.67
CA GLU A 237 -10.02 -2.88 12.47
C GLU A 237 -9.91 -4.26 11.80
N ASP A 238 -11.05 -4.85 11.41
CA ASP A 238 -11.11 -6.24 10.89
C ASP A 238 -11.72 -6.32 9.48
N HIS A 239 -11.96 -5.19 8.82
CA HIS A 239 -12.68 -5.14 7.56
C HIS A 239 -12.05 -4.15 6.57
N VAL A 240 -12.13 -4.47 5.29
CA VAL A 240 -11.64 -3.63 4.19
C VAL A 240 -12.64 -3.68 3.04
N TRP A 241 -12.88 -2.53 2.42
CA TRP A 241 -13.75 -2.36 1.26
C TRP A 241 -13.23 -1.24 0.35
N ASN A 242 -13.98 -0.86 -0.70
CA ASN A 242 -13.54 0.16 -1.66
C ASN A 242 -14.17 1.53 -1.38
N LEU A 243 -13.38 2.59 -1.55
CA LEU A 243 -13.87 3.95 -1.71
C LEU A 243 -13.66 4.38 -3.18
N VAL A 244 -14.73 4.85 -3.82
CA VAL A 244 -14.78 5.09 -5.27
C VAL A 244 -15.16 6.53 -5.53
N TYR A 245 -14.39 7.23 -6.38
CA TYR A 245 -14.72 8.59 -6.79
C TYR A 245 -15.60 8.57 -8.05
N LEU A 246 -16.85 9.01 -7.91
CA LEU A 246 -17.83 9.03 -8.98
C LEU A 246 -18.73 10.27 -8.86
N ASP A 247 -19.07 10.89 -9.98
CA ASP A 247 -19.96 12.06 -10.03
C ASP A 247 -19.54 13.22 -9.10
N GLY A 248 -18.22 13.37 -8.90
CA GLY A 248 -17.63 14.42 -8.06
C GLY A 248 -17.65 14.14 -6.56
N LYS A 249 -17.89 12.89 -6.15
CA LYS A 249 -17.98 12.49 -4.73
C LYS A 249 -17.28 11.16 -4.47
N TRP A 250 -16.75 11.01 -3.26
CA TRP A 250 -16.28 9.72 -2.75
C TRP A 250 -17.46 8.92 -2.19
N LEU A 251 -17.59 7.66 -2.63
CA LEU A 251 -18.68 6.76 -2.30
C LEU A 251 -18.12 5.42 -1.82
N HIS A 252 -18.73 4.87 -0.79
CA HIS A 252 -18.41 3.55 -0.25
C HIS A 252 -19.01 2.46 -1.13
N LEU A 253 -18.20 1.45 -1.43
CA LEU A 253 -18.58 0.27 -2.19
C LEU A 253 -18.06 -0.98 -1.46
N ASP A 254 -18.97 -1.77 -0.90
CA ASP A 254 -18.61 -2.99 -0.18
C ASP A 254 -19.35 -4.23 -0.70
N LEU A 255 -18.63 -5.01 -1.49
CA LEU A 255 -19.13 -6.25 -2.07
C LEU A 255 -19.28 -7.36 -1.01
N THR A 256 -18.48 -7.32 0.06
CA THR A 256 -18.49 -8.36 1.10
C THR A 256 -19.80 -8.31 1.87
N TRP A 257 -20.23 -7.12 2.24
CA TRP A 257 -21.49 -6.93 2.96
C TRP A 257 -22.72 -6.96 2.05
N ASP A 258 -22.53 -6.86 0.73
CA ASP A 258 -23.57 -7.10 -0.25
C ASP A 258 -23.69 -8.59 -0.70
N ASP A 259 -22.80 -9.47 -0.21
CA ASP A 259 -22.82 -10.94 -0.38
C ASP A 259 -23.08 -11.67 0.96
N PRO A 260 -24.31 -11.65 1.50
CA PRO A 260 -24.62 -12.26 2.78
C PRO A 260 -24.56 -13.79 2.73
N VAL A 261 -23.91 -14.38 3.73
CA VAL A 261 -23.88 -15.84 3.94
C VAL A 261 -25.26 -16.33 4.40
N THR A 262 -25.87 -17.18 3.59
CA THR A 262 -27.17 -17.79 3.91
C THR A 262 -27.00 -19.19 4.52
N SER A 263 -27.91 -19.57 5.42
CA SER A 263 -27.87 -20.90 6.08
C SER A 263 -28.13 -22.08 5.13
N ASN A 264 -28.79 -21.83 4.00
CA ASN A 264 -29.08 -22.83 2.95
C ASN A 264 -28.06 -22.79 1.79
N GLY A 265 -27.05 -21.91 1.85
CA GLY A 265 -26.01 -21.78 0.83
C GLY A 265 -26.48 -21.16 -0.49
N GLU A 266 -27.68 -20.56 -0.51
CA GLU A 266 -28.16 -19.72 -1.61
C GLU A 266 -27.29 -18.47 -1.76
N ASN A 267 -26.95 -18.14 -3.00
CA ASN A 267 -26.26 -16.89 -3.30
C ASN A 267 -27.30 -15.76 -3.35
N ILE A 268 -27.12 -14.73 -2.54
CA ILE A 268 -27.97 -13.55 -2.50
C ILE A 268 -27.10 -12.35 -2.84
N LEU A 269 -27.59 -11.52 -3.76
CA LEU A 269 -26.98 -10.25 -4.10
C LEU A 269 -27.81 -9.12 -3.50
N LEU A 270 -27.19 -8.33 -2.62
CA LEU A 270 -27.73 -7.07 -2.12
C LEU A 270 -27.10 -5.89 -2.88
N ASN A 271 -27.62 -4.69 -2.67
CA ASN A 271 -27.02 -3.43 -3.14
C ASN A 271 -27.07 -2.39 -2.01
N LYS A 272 -26.99 -2.85 -0.78
CA LYS A 272 -27.14 -2.04 0.43
C LYS A 272 -25.90 -1.18 0.68
N PHE A 273 -24.73 -1.67 0.27
CA PHE A 273 -23.44 -0.97 0.37
C PHE A 273 -22.89 -0.58 -1.00
N PHE A 274 -23.75 -0.50 -2.02
CA PHE A 274 -23.39 -0.13 -3.38
C PHE A 274 -23.39 1.39 -3.58
N LEU A 275 -22.19 1.98 -3.65
CA LEU A 275 -21.97 3.40 -3.95
C LEU A 275 -22.78 4.35 -3.04
N ILE A 276 -22.69 4.13 -1.73
CA ILE A 276 -23.37 4.94 -0.71
C ILE A 276 -22.45 6.02 -0.14
N THR A 277 -23.04 7.09 0.35
CA THR A 277 -22.32 8.16 1.07
C THR A 277 -21.88 7.69 2.46
N THR A 278 -20.93 8.41 3.05
CA THR A 278 -20.46 8.16 4.42
C THR A 278 -21.57 8.32 5.45
N ASP A 279 -22.49 9.27 5.26
CA ASP A 279 -23.66 9.45 6.11
C ASP A 279 -24.60 8.24 6.05
N GLU A 280 -24.85 7.71 4.85
CA GLU A 280 -25.62 6.48 4.66
C GLU A 280 -24.93 5.29 5.32
N LEU A 281 -23.61 5.14 5.14
CA LEU A 281 -22.83 4.07 5.77
C LEU A 281 -22.92 4.13 7.31
N LYS A 282 -22.71 5.32 7.89
CA LYS A 282 -22.81 5.55 9.34
C LYS A 282 -24.23 5.25 9.85
N ALA A 283 -25.27 5.58 9.08
CA ALA A 283 -26.65 5.28 9.42
C ALA A 283 -26.97 3.77 9.45
N LEU A 284 -26.24 2.95 8.68
CA LEU A 284 -26.40 1.49 8.71
C LEU A 284 -25.87 0.85 10.01
N ASN A 285 -24.96 1.53 10.72
CA ASN A 285 -24.45 1.18 12.04
C ASN A 285 -24.07 -0.31 12.18
N THR A 286 -23.21 -0.79 11.28
CA THR A 286 -22.84 -2.22 11.27
C THR A 286 -21.84 -2.60 12.35
N GLY A 287 -21.07 -1.65 12.89
CA GLY A 287 -19.97 -1.88 13.82
C GLY A 287 -18.67 -2.41 13.18
N TYR A 288 -18.63 -2.52 11.83
CA TYR A 288 -17.47 -3.04 11.08
C TYR A 288 -16.92 -2.03 10.05
N HIS A 289 -17.56 -0.87 9.93
CA HIS A 289 -17.18 0.19 8.98
C HIS A 289 -16.57 1.40 9.69
N ASP A 290 -16.09 1.21 10.92
CA ASP A 290 -15.39 2.26 11.66
C ASP A 290 -13.95 2.36 11.15
N PHE A 291 -13.62 3.45 10.47
CA PHE A 291 -12.31 3.71 9.89
C PHE A 291 -11.66 4.96 10.51
N ASN A 292 -10.34 5.06 10.42
CA ASN A 292 -9.63 6.25 10.91
C ASN A 292 -9.74 7.41 9.90
N GLU A 293 -10.51 8.43 10.26
CA GLU A 293 -10.73 9.63 9.43
C GLU A 293 -9.43 10.44 9.18
N GLU A 294 -8.38 10.29 9.99
CA GLU A 294 -7.06 10.91 9.74
C GLU A 294 -6.32 10.24 8.57
N TYR A 295 -6.61 8.96 8.31
CA TYR A 295 -6.02 8.23 7.19
C TYR A 295 -6.87 8.37 5.93
N PHE A 296 -8.20 8.32 6.08
CA PHE A 296 -9.14 8.28 4.96
C PHE A 296 -9.92 9.59 4.85
N VAL A 297 -9.18 10.67 4.64
CA VAL A 297 -9.70 12.05 4.64
C VAL A 297 -10.73 12.27 3.51
N GLU A 298 -10.61 11.56 2.39
CA GLU A 298 -11.56 11.65 1.29
C GLU A 298 -12.94 11.07 1.65
N ALA A 299 -13.00 10.12 2.59
CA ALA A 299 -14.27 9.54 3.02
C ALA A 299 -15.09 10.49 3.91
N VAL A 300 -14.56 11.65 4.30
CA VAL A 300 -15.27 12.60 5.17
C VAL A 300 -15.54 13.96 4.53
N ASN A 301 -15.05 14.20 3.31
CA ASN A 301 -15.16 15.47 2.59
C ASN A 301 -15.99 15.33 1.31
#